data_AF-A0A6B2DVQ6-F1
#
_entry.id   AF-A0A6B2DVQ6-F1
#
_cell.length_a   1.000
_cell.length_b   1.000
_cell.length_c   1.000
_cell.angle_alpha   90.00
_cell.angle_beta   90.00
_cell.angle_gamma   90.00
#
_symmetry.space_group_name_H-M   'P 1'
#
loop_
_entity.id
_entity.type
_entity.pdbx_description
1 polymer ?
#
loop_
_entity_poly.entity_id
_entity_poly.type
_entity_poly.pdbx_seq_one_letter_code
_entity_poly.pdbx_strand_id
1 'polypeptide(L)'
;MSNGSAERAVVLGGSIAGLFTARVLAEVYGEVVVVDRDRFTGPEVRQSVPQGRHAHGLLARGQQAAEELFPGLTGELRDAGVAVGDVSARMRWYVDGHRLRPGPTG
;
A
#
# COMPACT_ATOMS: atom_id res chain seq x y z
N MET A 1 1.47 -25.28 31.47
CA MET A 1 2.07 -24.28 30.58
C MET A 1 0.92 -23.54 29.92
N SER A 2 0.55 -22.35 30.39
CA SER A 2 -0.52 -21.57 29.78
C SER A 2 -0.03 -21.10 28.41
N ASN A 3 -0.68 -21.57 27.34
CA ASN A 3 -0.50 -21.03 26.01
C ASN A 3 -1.15 -19.64 26.00
N GLY A 4 -0.42 -18.63 26.49
CA GLY A 4 -0.89 -17.25 26.52
C GLY A 4 -1.16 -16.82 25.08
N SER A 5 -2.42 -16.47 24.78
CA SER A 5 -2.74 -15.69 23.59
C SER A 5 -1.73 -14.56 23.48
N ALA A 6 -0.96 -14.52 22.40
CA ALA A 6 0.08 -13.51 22.29
C ALA A 6 -0.59 -12.13 22.29
N GLU A 7 -0.45 -11.39 23.39
CA GLU A 7 -1.15 -10.12 23.60
C GLU A 7 -0.66 -9.03 22.64
N ARG A 8 0.61 -9.14 22.21
CA ARG A 8 1.30 -8.11 21.43
C ARG A 8 2.06 -8.70 20.25
N ALA A 9 1.92 -8.05 19.09
CA ALA A 9 2.77 -8.26 17.92
C ALA A 9 3.62 -7.00 17.63
N VAL A 10 4.80 -7.21 17.03
CA VAL A 10 5.68 -6.13 16.59
C VAL A 10 5.95 -6.28 15.09
N VAL A 11 5.70 -5.23 14.32
CA VAL A 11 6.01 -5.14 12.89
C VAL A 11 7.17 -4.18 12.70
N LEU A 12 8.28 -4.69 12.14
CA LEU A 12 9.46 -3.89 11.83
C LEU A 12 9.35 -3.35 10.41
N GLY A 13 9.06 -2.05 10.31
CA GLY A 13 8.89 -1.29 9.07
C GLY A 13 7.45 -0.84 8.87
N GLY A 14 7.24 0.47 8.76
CA GLY A 14 5.97 1.11 8.39
C GLY A 14 5.89 1.42 6.90
N SER A 15 6.27 0.44 6.06
CA SER A 15 5.99 0.49 4.61
C SER A 15 4.55 0.06 4.34
N ILE A 16 4.09 0.14 3.08
CA ILE A 16 2.76 -0.36 2.70
C ILE A 16 2.55 -1.83 3.12
N ALA A 17 3.57 -2.68 2.95
CA ALA A 17 3.51 -4.08 3.36
C ALA A 17 3.44 -4.23 4.89
N GLY A 18 4.19 -3.41 5.63
CA GLY A 18 4.17 -3.42 7.09
C GLY A 18 2.84 -2.96 7.67
N LEU A 19 2.24 -1.91 7.09
CA LEU A 19 0.93 -1.41 7.52
C LEU A 19 -0.20 -2.40 7.23
N PHE A 20 -0.17 -3.07 6.06
CA PHE A 20 -1.14 -4.13 5.76
C PHE A 20 -0.96 -5.33 6.68
N THR A 21 0.27 -5.73 6.96
CA THR A 21 0.58 -6.77 7.95
C THR A 21 0.04 -6.40 9.32
N ALA A 22 0.29 -5.16 9.77
CA ALA A 22 -0.18 -4.68 11.06
C ALA A 22 -1.71 -4.68 11.17
N ARG A 23 -2.40 -4.26 10.10
CA ARG A 23 -3.87 -4.28 10.03
C ARG A 23 -4.43 -5.69 10.17
N VAL A 24 -3.84 -6.69 9.52
CA VAL A 24 -4.28 -8.09 9.64
C VAL A 24 -3.96 -8.64 11.03
N LEU A 25 -2.77 -8.37 11.57
CA LEU A 25 -2.40 -8.80 12.92
C LEU A 25 -3.32 -8.20 14.00
N ALA A 26 -3.84 -7.00 13.80
CA ALA A 26 -4.75 -6.35 14.74
C ALA A 26 -6.10 -7.08 14.89
N GLU A 27 -6.42 -8.05 14.02
CA GLU A 27 -7.61 -8.91 14.18
C GLU A 27 -7.41 -10.02 15.21
N VAL A 28 -6.15 -10.31 15.55
CA VAL A 28 -5.77 -11.46 16.40
C VAL A 28 -5.07 -11.02 17.68
N TYR A 29 -4.27 -9.94 17.62
CA TYR A 29 -3.49 -9.43 18.73
C TYR A 29 -4.16 -8.20 19.35
N GLY A 30 -4.14 -8.10 20.68
CA GLY A 30 -4.69 -6.96 21.41
C GLY A 30 -3.90 -5.66 21.18
N GLU A 31 -2.62 -5.78 20.86
CA GLU A 31 -1.75 -4.65 20.52
C GLU A 31 -0.81 -5.00 19.36
N VAL A 32 -0.68 -4.08 18.40
CA VAL A 32 0.29 -4.19 17.32
C VAL A 32 1.15 -2.93 17.28
N VAL A 33 2.45 -3.10 17.51
CA VAL A 33 3.41 -1.99 17.49
C VAL A 33 4.16 -1.99 16.16
N VAL A 34 4.03 -0.91 15.39
CA VAL A 34 4.82 -0.70 14.18
C VAL A 34 6.04 0.15 14.52
N VAL A 35 7.23 -0.35 14.21
CA VAL A 35 8.50 0.36 14.43
C VAL A 35 9.11 0.69 13.07
N ASP A 36 9.33 1.97 12.79
CA ASP A 36 10.04 2.42 11.59
C ASP A 36 11.22 3.31 12.01
N ARG A 37 12.26 3.33 11.17
CA ARG A 37 13.43 4.20 11.36
C ARG A 37 13.16 5.63 10.94
N ASP A 38 12.21 5.84 10.02
CA ASP A 38 11.83 7.15 9.52
C ASP A 38 10.74 7.77 10.40
N ARG A 39 10.69 9.10 10.43
CA ARG A 39 9.60 9.85 11.06
C ARG A 39 8.49 10.11 10.05
N PHE A 40 7.26 9.77 10.41
CA PHE A 40 6.07 10.06 9.60
C PHE A 40 5.63 11.51 9.85
N THR A 41 6.03 12.41 8.96
CA THR A 41 5.74 13.87 9.07
C THR A 41 4.65 14.35 8.11
N GLY A 42 4.15 13.45 7.25
CA GLY A 42 3.18 13.74 6.21
C GLY A 42 3.34 12.79 5.01
N PRO A 43 2.76 13.11 3.84
CA PRO A 43 2.84 12.31 2.62
C PRO A 43 4.17 12.45 1.87
N GLU A 44 5.17 13.11 2.45
CA GLU A 44 6.47 13.35 1.81
C GLU A 44 7.25 12.05 1.59
N VAL A 45 8.10 12.07 0.56
CA VAL A 45 9.00 10.95 0.27
C VAL A 45 9.95 10.73 1.44
N ARG A 46 9.94 9.51 1.95
CA ARG A 46 10.76 9.09 3.09
C ARG A 46 12.19 8.74 2.68
N GLN A 47 13.14 9.01 3.56
CA GLN A 47 14.57 8.77 3.31
C GLN A 47 14.88 7.28 3.07
N SER A 48 14.21 6.37 3.79
CA SER A 48 14.43 4.93 3.64
C SER A 48 13.72 4.31 2.43
N VAL A 49 12.98 5.10 1.65
CA VAL A 49 12.20 4.64 0.48
C VAL A 49 12.61 5.44 -0.78
N PRO A 50 13.82 5.20 -1.35
CA PRO A 50 14.29 5.94 -2.52
C PRO A 50 13.32 5.88 -3.71
N GLN A 51 12.63 4.75 -3.89
CA GLN A 51 11.62 4.54 -4.91
C GLN A 51 10.32 5.33 -4.71
N GLY A 52 10.13 6.00 -3.56
CA GLY A 52 8.91 6.75 -3.25
C GLY A 52 8.64 7.93 -4.19
N ARG A 53 9.62 8.32 -5.02
CA ARG A 53 9.46 9.31 -6.10
C ARG A 53 8.90 8.73 -7.39
N HIS A 54 8.87 7.41 -7.52
CA HIS A 54 8.37 6.73 -8.71
C HIS A 54 6.85 6.56 -8.63
N ALA A 55 6.22 6.35 -9.78
CA ALA A 55 4.81 6.03 -9.83
C ALA A 55 4.54 4.68 -9.13
N HIS A 56 3.56 4.66 -8.24
CA HIS A 56 3.09 3.46 -7.57
C HIS A 56 1.67 3.15 -8.02
N GLY A 57 1.54 2.19 -8.93
CA GLY A 57 0.23 1.70 -9.39
C GLY A 57 -0.27 0.58 -8.49
N LEU A 58 -1.51 0.70 -8.00
CA LEU A 58 -2.24 -0.42 -7.42
C LEU A 58 -2.95 -1.18 -8.53
N LEU A 59 -2.69 -2.49 -8.64
CA LEU A 59 -3.43 -3.37 -9.52
C LEU A 59 -4.88 -3.48 -9.03
N ALA A 60 -5.83 -3.73 -9.94
CA ALA A 60 -7.27 -3.76 -9.60
C ALA A 60 -7.60 -4.67 -8.40
N ARG A 61 -7.03 -5.88 -8.34
CA ARG A 61 -7.21 -6.78 -7.19
C ARG A 61 -6.54 -6.28 -5.91
N GLY A 62 -5.38 -5.62 -6.03
CA GLY A 62 -4.72 -5.00 -4.89
C GLY A 62 -5.52 -3.82 -4.32
N GLN A 63 -6.15 -3.02 -5.19
CA GLN A 63 -7.05 -1.93 -4.79
C GLN A 63 -8.30 -2.46 -4.06
N GLN A 64 -8.91 -3.54 -4.56
CA GLN A 64 -10.05 -4.18 -3.88
C GLN A 64 -9.66 -4.71 -2.49
N ALA A 65 -8.55 -5.44 -2.39
CA ALA A 65 -8.07 -5.95 -1.10
C ALA A 65 -7.70 -4.82 -0.13
N ALA A 66 -7.16 -3.71 -0.63
CA ALA A 66 -6.88 -2.53 0.17
C ALA A 66 -8.16 -1.91 0.74
N GLU A 67 -9.23 -1.82 -0.06
CA GLU A 67 -10.53 -1.31 0.37
C GLU A 67 -11.21 -2.23 1.40
N GLU A 68 -11.07 -3.55 1.25
CA GLU A 68 -11.59 -4.52 2.22
C GLU A 68 -10.89 -4.40 3.59
N LEU A 69 -9.57 -4.21 3.59
CA LEU A 69 -8.79 -4.06 4.81
C LEU A 69 -8.93 -2.66 5.45
N PHE A 70 -9.09 -1.63 4.61
CA PHE A 70 -9.20 -0.23 5.00
C PHE A 70 -10.41 0.42 4.30
N PRO A 71 -11.63 0.21 4.81
CA PRO A 71 -12.83 0.77 4.20
C PRO A 71 -12.76 2.30 4.08
N GLY A 72 -13.03 2.84 2.89
CA GLY A 72 -12.95 4.27 2.58
C GLY A 72 -11.64 4.71 1.93
N LEU A 73 -10.58 3.89 2.00
CA LEU A 73 -9.23 4.26 1.55
C LEU A 73 -9.21 4.73 0.10
N THR A 74 -9.87 4.02 -0.82
CA THR A 74 -9.84 4.39 -2.25
C THR A 74 -10.54 5.74 -2.48
N GLY A 75 -11.60 6.02 -1.72
CA GLY A 75 -12.31 7.30 -1.74
C GLY A 75 -11.42 8.43 -1.23
N GLU A 76 -10.78 8.24 -0.08
CA GLU A 76 -9.85 9.21 0.52
C GLU A 76 -8.67 9.51 -0.40
N LEU A 77 -8.07 8.49 -1.03
CA LEU A 77 -6.98 8.66 -1.99
C LEU A 77 -7.43 9.49 -3.20
N ARG A 78 -8.62 9.21 -3.74
CA ARG A 78 -9.19 9.97 -4.85
C ARG A 78 -9.41 11.43 -4.45
N ASP A 79 -9.97 11.67 -3.26
CA ASP A 79 -10.26 13.01 -2.77
C ASP A 79 -8.96 13.79 -2.45
N ALA A 80 -7.88 13.08 -2.12
CA ALA A 80 -6.52 13.61 -2.03
C ALA A 80 -5.82 13.84 -3.40
N GLY A 81 -6.51 13.58 -4.51
CA GLY A 81 -6.03 13.85 -5.87
C GLY A 81 -5.26 12.71 -6.54
N VAL A 82 -5.28 11.49 -5.97
CA VAL A 82 -4.66 10.32 -6.61
C VAL A 82 -5.43 9.95 -7.88
N ALA A 83 -4.71 9.80 -8.99
CA ALA A 83 -5.31 9.46 -10.28
C ALA A 83 -5.91 8.05 -10.27
N VAL A 84 -7.17 7.93 -10.67
CA VAL A 84 -7.90 6.66 -10.84
C VAL A 84 -8.13 6.39 -12.32
N GLY A 85 -7.89 5.14 -12.75
CA GLY A 85 -8.26 4.69 -14.10
C GLY A 85 -7.41 3.54 -14.61
N ASP A 86 -7.64 3.21 -15.87
CA ASP A 86 -6.93 2.15 -16.58
C ASP A 86 -5.50 2.59 -16.93
N VAL A 87 -4.52 1.90 -16.34
CA VAL A 87 -3.09 2.18 -16.55
C VAL A 87 -2.62 1.85 -17.95
N SER A 88 -3.22 0.89 -18.65
CA SER A 88 -2.90 0.54 -20.04
C SER A 88 -3.44 1.59 -21.02
N ALA A 89 -4.58 2.22 -20.69
CA ALA A 89 -5.14 3.31 -21.48
C ALA A 89 -4.45 4.65 -21.24
N ARG A 90 -3.98 4.91 -20.01
CA ARG A 90 -3.49 6.25 -19.60
C ARG A 90 -1.99 6.37 -19.40
N MET A 91 -1.25 5.27 -19.33
CA MET A 91 0.22 5.27 -19.20
C MET A 91 0.89 4.78 -20.49
N ARG A 92 2.09 5.31 -20.77
CA ARG A 92 2.91 4.84 -21.87
C ARG A 92 3.76 3.67 -21.38
N TRP A 93 3.46 2.47 -21.87
CA TRP A 93 4.20 1.26 -21.53
C TRP A 93 5.26 0.98 -22.59
N TYR A 94 6.49 0.72 -22.14
CA TYR A 94 7.60 0.29 -22.98
C TYR A 94 8.09 -1.06 -22.46
N VAL A 95 8.09 -2.08 -23.32
CA VAL A 95 8.61 -3.42 -23.03
C VAL A 95 9.65 -3.72 -24.09
N ASP A 96 10.87 -4.03 -23.66
CA ASP A 96 12.01 -4.29 -24.56
C ASP A 96 12.23 -3.17 -25.60
N GLY A 97 12.09 -1.90 -25.16
CA GLY A 97 12.20 -0.73 -26.03
C GLY A 97 10.99 -0.46 -26.94
N HIS A 98 10.03 -1.38 -27.01
CA HIS A 98 8.83 -1.22 -27.83
C HIS A 98 7.69 -0.61 -27.04
N ARG A 99 7.10 0.46 -27.56
CA ARG A 99 5.89 1.06 -27.00
C ARG A 99 4.71 0.14 -27.24
N LEU A 100 4.05 -0.32 -26.18
CA LEU A 100 2.80 -1.03 -26.28
C LEU A 100 1.67 -0.11 -26.74
N ARG A 101 0.77 -0.62 -27.57
CA ARG A 101 -0.41 0.10 -28.01
C ARG A 101 -1.35 0.27 -26.81
N PRO A 102 -1.77 1.50 -26.48
CA PRO A 102 -2.76 1.71 -25.43
C PRO A 102 -4.07 0.99 -25.74
N GLY A 103 -4.70 0.42 -24.72
CA GLY A 103 -5.98 -0.26 -24.85
C GLY A 103 -6.61 -0.52 -23.49
N PRO A 104 -7.94 -0.63 -23.42
CA PRO A 104 -8.64 -0.97 -22.19
C PRO A 104 -8.27 -2.39 -21.76
N THR A 105 -8.09 -2.58 -20.46
CA THR A 105 -7.77 -3.86 -19.82
C THR A 105 -8.99 -4.56 -19.22
N GLY A 106 -10.16 -3.91 -19.25
CA GLY A 106 -11.42 -4.41 -18.73
C GLY A 106 -12.07 -3.44 -17.77
#